data_AF-A0A0A2YWG0-F1
#
_entry.id   AF-A0A0A2YWG0-F1
#
_cell.length_a   1.000
_cell.length_b   1.000
_cell.length_c   1.000
_cell.angle_alpha   90.00
_cell.angle_beta   90.00
_cell.angle_gamma   90.00
#
_symmetry.space_group_name_H-M   'P 1'
#
loop_
_entity.id
_entity.type
_entity.pdbx_description
1 polymer ?
#
loop_
_entity_poly.entity_id
_entity_poly.type
_entity_poly.pdbx_seq_one_letter_code
_entity_poly.pdbx_strand_id
1 'polypeptide(L)' 'MKQKVINMLACPHCHQPLSLDEQQQRLICENEQLAYPIVNGIPALLPENAVALTQDNQTQAPEEA' A
#
# COMPACT_ATOMS: atom_id res chain seq x y z
N MET A 1 28.41 3.25 -12.94
CA MET A 1 27.60 2.02 -13.00
C MET A 1 26.14 2.43 -12.82
N LYS A 2 25.28 2.30 -13.85
CA LYS A 2 23.86 2.69 -13.75
C LYS A 2 23.08 1.50 -13.22
N GLN A 3 22.84 1.49 -11.92
CA GLN A 3 21.98 0.50 -11.28
C GLN A 3 20.57 0.68 -11.86
N LYS A 4 20.16 -0.23 -12.75
CA LYS A 4 18.78 -0.30 -13.24
C LYS A 4 17.92 -0.64 -12.04
N VAL A 5 17.26 0.36 -11.49
CA VAL A 5 16.19 0.20 -10.51
C VAL A 5 15.13 -0.66 -11.18
N ILE A 6 14.99 -1.90 -10.70
CA ILE A 6 13.87 -2.75 -11.05
C ILE A 6 12.65 -2.13 -10.35
N ASN A 7 11.68 -1.68 -11.15
CA ASN A 7 10.47 -0.96 -10.76
C ASN A 7 9.46 -1.89 -10.05
N MET A 8 9.91 -2.70 -9.09
CA MET A 8 9.01 -3.52 -8.29
C MET A 8 8.28 -2.61 -7.32
N LEU A 9 6.95 -2.58 -7.40
CA LEU A 9 6.10 -1.87 -6.45
C LEU A 9 6.35 -2.47 -5.06
N ALA A 10 7.05 -1.69 -4.24
CA ALA A 10 7.42 -2.05 -2.90
C ALA A 10 6.76 -1.08 -1.91
N CYS A 11 6.42 -1.58 -0.72
CA CYS A 11 5.87 -0.76 0.35
C CYS A 11 6.85 0.38 0.69
N PRO A 12 6.40 1.64 0.80
CA PRO A 12 7.27 2.76 1.15
C PRO A 12 7.84 2.67 2.57
N HIS A 13 7.29 1.81 3.44
CA HIS A 13 7.73 1.67 4.84
C HIS A 13 8.74 0.54 5.03
N CYS A 14 8.39 -0.68 4.59
CA CYS A 14 9.23 -1.86 4.76
C CYS A 14 10.02 -2.28 3.50
N HIS A 15 9.78 -1.61 2.37
CA HIS A 15 10.36 -1.95 1.07
C HIS A 15 10.09 -3.39 0.62
N GLN A 16 9.08 -4.05 1.18
CA GLN A 16 8.66 -5.38 0.76
C GLN A 16 7.70 -5.34 -0.43
N PRO A 17 7.68 -6.41 -1.25
CA PRO A 17 6.77 -6.49 -2.38
C PRO A 17 5.32 -6.44 -1.91
N LEU A 18 4.49 -5.73 -2.66
CA LEU A 18 3.05 -5.64 -2.44
C LEU A 18 2.33 -6.65 -3.34
N SER A 19 1.33 -7.32 -2.80
CA SER A 19 0.46 -8.24 -3.54
C SER A 19 -0.67 -7.45 -4.21
N LEU A 20 -0.80 -7.56 -5.53
CA LEU A 20 -1.91 -6.95 -6.26
C LEU A 20 -3.17 -7.80 -6.11
N ASP A 21 -4.18 -7.21 -5.50
CA ASP A 21 -5.53 -7.74 -5.44
C ASP A 21 -6.31 -7.18 -6.65
N GLU A 22 -6.39 -7.99 -7.70
CA GLU A 22 -7.13 -7.65 -8.93
C GLU A 22 -8.64 -7.58 -8.70
N GLN A 23 -9.16 -8.27 -7.68
CA GLN A 23 -10.60 -8.29 -7.38
C GLN A 23 -11.07 -6.96 -6.80
N GLN A 24 -10.25 -6.35 -5.95
CA GLN A 24 -10.57 -5.11 -5.25
C GLN A 24 -9.73 -3.92 -5.73
N GLN A 25 -8.92 -4.12 -6.78
CA GLN A 25 -7.99 -3.13 -7.33
C GLN A 25 -7.18 -2.43 -6.23
N ARG A 26 -6.43 -3.19 -5.44
CA ARG A 26 -5.63 -2.68 -4.33
C ARG A 26 -4.31 -3.42 -4.19
N LEU A 27 -3.32 -2.77 -3.61
CA LEU A 27 -2.01 -3.35 -3.29
C LEU A 27 -1.96 -3.68 -1.81
N ILE A 28 -1.78 -4.95 -1.50
CA ILE A 28 -1.81 -5.50 -0.15
C ILE A 28 -0.37 -5.70 0.34
N CYS A 29 -0.05 -5.14 1.49
CA CYS A 29 1.16 -5.42 2.25
C CYS A 29 0.82 -6.42 3.36
N GLU A 30 1.21 -7.68 3.19
CA GLU A 30 0.98 -8.73 4.20
C GLU A 30 1.83 -8.50 5.47
N ASN A 31 2.96 -7.80 5.37
CA ASN A 31 3.87 -7.57 6.50
C ASN A 31 3.32 -6.56 7.51
N GLU A 32 2.89 -5.39 7.04
CA GLU A 32 2.22 -4.38 7.89
C GLU A 32 0.70 -4.57 7.96
N GLN A 33 0.13 -5.54 7.25
CA GLN A 33 -1.33 -5.73 7.14
C GLN A 33 -2.03 -4.44 6.65
N LEU A 34 -1.45 -3.78 5.64
CA LEU A 34 -1.97 -2.56 5.03
C LEU A 34 -2.42 -2.83 3.59
N ALA A 35 -3.35 -2.04 3.09
CA ALA A 35 -3.87 -2.07 1.73
C ALA A 35 -3.88 -0.66 1.16
N TYR A 36 -3.35 -0.52 -0.04
CA TYR A 36 -3.31 0.73 -0.79
C TYR A 36 -4.29 0.64 -1.96
N PRO A 37 -5.30 1.51 -2.05
CA PRO A 37 -6.26 1.46 -3.15
C PRO A 37 -5.62 1.89 -4.47
N ILE A 38 -6.15 1.37 -5.58
CA ILE A 38 -5.79 1.82 -6.93
C ILE A 38 -6.90 2.73 -7.43
N VAL A 39 -6.59 4.01 -7.58
CA VAL A 39 -7.54 5.04 -8.03
C VAL A 39 -7.18 5.43 -9.45
N ASN A 40 -8.12 5.30 -10.38
CA ASN A 40 -7.90 5.57 -11.81
C ASN A 40 -6.74 4.76 -12.44
N GLY A 41 -6.50 3.54 -11.95
CA GLY A 41 -5.39 2.70 -12.40
C GLY A 41 -4.01 3.12 -11.86
N ILE A 42 -3.96 4.12 -10.97
CA ILE A 42 -2.72 4.55 -10.30
C ILE A 42 -2.76 4.06 -8.85
N PRO A 43 -1.78 3.27 -8.40
CA PRO A 43 -1.72 2.83 -7.02
C PRO A 43 -1.41 4.01 -6.10
N ALA A 44 -2.30 4.29 -5.16
CA ALA A 44 -2.15 5.36 -4.17
C ALA A 44 -1.25 4.88 -3.02
N LEU A 45 0.05 4.73 -3.28
CA LEU A 45 1.07 4.36 -2.28
C LEU A 45 1.45 5.54 -1.36
N LEU A 46 0.45 6.29 -0.91
CA LEU A 46 0.63 7.37 0.05
C LEU A 46 0.23 6.86 1.43
N PRO A 47 0.97 7.22 2.49
CA PRO A 47 0.65 6.80 3.86
C PRO A 47 -0.77 7.23 4.27
N GLU A 48 -1.24 8.40 3.82
CA GLU A 48 -2.60 8.91 4.05
C GLU A 48 -3.71 8.01 3.47
N ASN A 49 -3.39 7.23 2.43
CA ASN A 49 -4.34 6.34 1.74
C ASN A 49 -4.17 4.88 2.17
N ALA A 50 -3.23 4.58 3.09
CA ALA A 50 -3.02 3.24 3.60
C ALA A 50 -4.20 2.83 4.49
N VAL A 51 -4.83 1.70 4.16
CA VAL A 51 -5.97 1.14 4.91
C VAL A 51 -5.54 -0.15 5.59
N ALA A 52 -5.74 -0.30 6.89
CA ALA A 52 -5.43 -1.54 7.58
C ALA A 52 -6.36 -2.68 7.16
N LEU A 53 -5.80 -3.82 6.73
CA LEU A 53 -6.52 -5.04 6.35
C LEU A 53 -7.31 -5.64 7.51
N THR A 54 -6.80 -5.47 8.74
CA THR A 54 -7.41 -5.96 9.97
C THR A 54 -8.55 -5.07 10.49
N GLN A 55 -8.73 -3.87 9.95
CA GLN A 55 -9.81 -2.96 10.35
C GLN A 55 -10.82 -2.73 9.22
N ASP A 56 -11.50 -3.80 8.80
CA ASP A 56 -12.87 -3.72 8.26
C ASP A 56 -13.88 -3.44 9.41
N ASN A 57 -13.52 -2.53 10.32
CA ASN A 57 -14.43 -2.00 11.34
C ASN A 57 -13.89 -0.67 11.85
N GLN A 58 -14.42 0.40 11.26
CA GLN A 58 -14.47 1.78 11.76
C GLN A 58 -13.50 2.14 12.89
N THR A 59 -12.29 2.59 12.56
CA THR A 59 -11.63 3.65 13.35
C THR A 59 -10.63 4.35 12.43
N GLN A 60 -11.09 5.47 11.89
CA GLN A 60 -10.21 6.50 11.39
C GLN A 60 -9.53 7.15 12.59
N ALA A 61 -8.24 7.46 12.38
CA ALA A 61 -7.44 8.51 13.01
C ALA A 61 -6.59 8.15 14.25
N PRO A 62 -5.48 8.88 14.49
CA PRO A 62 -4.87 9.96 13.70
C PRO A 62 -3.37 9.72 13.37
N GLU A 63 -2.87 10.32 12.29
CA GLU A 63 -1.50 10.82 12.30
C GLU A 63 -1.59 12.35 12.35
N GLU A 64 -0.68 12.96 13.10
CA GLU A 64 -0.32 14.38 13.19
C GLU A 64 -0.68 15.13 14.51
N ALA A 65 0.39 15.28 15.31
CA ALA A 65 0.70 16.20 16.43
C ALA A 65 0.28 15.81 17.86
#